data_AF-A0A524IDV2-F1
#
_entry.id   AF-A0A524IDV2-F1
#
_cell.length_a   1.000
_cell.length_b   1.000
_cell.length_c   1.000
_cell.angle_alpha   90.00
_cell.angle_beta   90.00
_cell.angle_gamma   90.00
#
_symmetry.space_group_name_H-M   'P 1'
#
loop_
_entity.id
_entity.type
_entity.pdbx_description
1 polymer ?
#
loop_
_entity_poly.entity_id
_entity_poly.type
_entity_poly.pdbx_seq_one_letter_code
_entity_poly.pdbx_strand_id
1 'polypeptide(L)'
;MADKYFYLKQFIEKDARIIDVLLSSGEVVICRSKSTGKTKQMIFRNLYMNNRVFWKEAAATWDYFVTREGALKIKNQLKAKDAEKDVAASVIAAGDDFIPEKKKASVSPGAGAELDNFGEDYEKIDKLTMDEKVNLLNIRKEWLLKLSANMEV
;
A
#
# COMPACT_ATOMS: atom_id res chain seq x y z
N MET A 1 31.93 -13.05 -3.10
CA MET A 1 30.90 -12.25 -2.39
C MET A 1 29.70 -12.16 -3.33
N ALA A 2 28.72 -13.04 -3.18
CA ALA A 2 27.61 -13.18 -4.14
C ALA A 2 26.53 -12.10 -3.93
N ASP A 3 25.98 -11.60 -5.04
CA ASP A 3 25.11 -10.43 -5.11
C ASP A 3 23.94 -10.47 -4.12
N LYS A 4 23.98 -9.57 -3.13
CA LYS A 4 22.98 -9.46 -2.05
C LYS A 4 21.68 -8.75 -2.51
N TYR A 5 21.69 -8.19 -3.72
CA TYR A 5 20.68 -7.27 -4.23
C TYR A 5 20.28 -7.61 -5.66
N PHE A 6 19.00 -7.39 -5.98
CA PHE A 6 18.45 -7.56 -7.32
C PHE A 6 17.94 -6.22 -7.83
N TYR A 7 18.17 -5.93 -9.11
CA TYR A 7 17.59 -4.75 -9.74
C TYR A 7 16.06 -4.83 -9.72
N LEU A 8 15.43 -3.81 -9.14
CA LEU A 8 13.97 -3.72 -9.01
C LEU A 8 13.29 -3.79 -10.39
N LYS A 9 13.88 -3.14 -11.40
CA LYS A 9 13.38 -3.17 -12.78
C LYS A 9 13.27 -4.58 -13.33
N GLN A 10 14.36 -5.35 -13.29
CA GLN A 10 14.40 -6.73 -13.75
C GLN A 10 13.47 -7.64 -12.93
N PHE A 11 13.28 -7.32 -11.66
CA PHE A 11 12.39 -8.08 -10.80
C PHE A 11 10.92 -7.87 -11.20
N ILE A 12 10.49 -6.62 -11.40
CA ILE A 12 9.14 -6.27 -11.83
C ILE A 12 8.84 -6.74 -13.27
N GLU A 13 9.82 -6.65 -14.18
CA GLU A 13 9.64 -7.10 -15.57
C GLU A 13 9.37 -8.61 -15.70
N LYS A 14 9.77 -9.41 -14.71
CA LYS A 14 9.47 -10.86 -14.69
C LYS A 14 8.02 -11.17 -14.36
N ASP A 15 7.38 -10.37 -13.52
CA ASP A 15 5.98 -10.56 -13.14
C ASP A 15 5.37 -9.22 -12.69
N ALA A 16 4.39 -8.72 -13.46
CA ALA A 16 3.73 -7.46 -13.17
C ALA A 16 2.99 -7.45 -11.82
N ARG A 17 2.55 -8.62 -11.32
CA ARG A 17 1.85 -8.77 -10.03
C ARG A 17 2.73 -8.42 -8.83
N ILE A 18 4.05 -8.37 -9.03
CA ILE A 18 5.02 -7.95 -8.01
C ILE A 18 4.71 -6.54 -7.52
N ILE A 19 4.20 -5.65 -8.38
CA ILE A 19 3.87 -4.28 -8.00
C ILE A 19 2.79 -4.28 -6.92
N ASP A 20 1.71 -5.03 -7.11
CA ASP A 20 0.60 -5.09 -6.16
C ASP A 20 1.04 -5.67 -4.82
N VAL A 21 1.94 -6.66 -4.85
CA VAL A 21 2.54 -7.25 -3.66
C VAL A 21 3.44 -6.25 -2.95
N LEU A 22 4.27 -5.50 -3.67
CA LEU A 22 5.13 -4.45 -3.10
C LEU A 22 4.31 -3.29 -2.50
N LEU A 23 3.16 -2.95 -3.10
CA LEU A 23 2.26 -1.90 -2.61
C LEU A 23 1.51 -2.29 -1.33
N SER A 24 1.22 -3.57 -1.16
CA SER A 24 0.50 -4.11 0.00
C SER A 24 1.44 -4.51 1.15
N SER A 25 2.64 -5.00 0.85
CA SER A 25 3.62 -5.47 1.84
C SER A 25 4.40 -4.35 2.54
N GLY A 26 4.45 -3.15 1.96
CA GLY A 26 5.23 -2.04 2.52
C GLY A 26 6.75 -2.26 2.47
N GLU A 27 7.22 -3.11 1.55
CA GLU A 27 8.63 -3.48 1.45
C GLU A 27 9.55 -2.28 1.15
N VAL A 28 10.77 -2.39 1.67
CA VAL A 28 11.81 -1.36 1.56
C VAL A 28 12.69 -1.63 0.34
N VAL A 29 12.86 -0.60 -0.48
CA VAL A 29 13.74 -0.57 -1.64
C VAL A 29 15.01 0.17 -1.28
N ILE A 30 16.14 -0.34 -1.76
CA ILE A 30 17.42 0.34 -1.66
C ILE A 30 17.59 1.20 -2.91
N CYS A 31 17.70 2.51 -2.69
CA CYS A 31 17.99 3.50 -3.72
C CYS A 31 19.48 3.81 -3.67
N ARG A 32 20.20 3.65 -4.78
CA ARG A 32 21.62 4.03 -4.91
C ARG A 32 21.77 5.18 -5.90
N SER A 33 22.39 6.27 -5.48
CA SER A 33 22.66 7.41 -6.36
C SER A 33 23.72 7.03 -7.39
N LYS A 34 23.45 7.29 -8.68
CA LYS A 34 24.42 7.07 -9.76
C LYS A 34 25.62 8.00 -9.67
N SER A 35 25.40 9.24 -9.22
CA SER A 35 26.44 10.27 -9.16
C SER A 35 27.31 10.18 -7.90
N THR A 36 26.70 9.93 -6.74
CA THR A 36 27.42 9.98 -5.44
C THR A 36 27.67 8.60 -4.83
N GLY A 37 27.03 7.55 -5.33
CA GLY A 37 27.09 6.21 -4.74
C GLY A 37 26.35 6.08 -3.40
N LYS A 38 25.81 7.16 -2.85
CA LYS A 38 25.07 7.15 -1.58
C LYS A 38 23.86 6.23 -1.69
N THR A 39 23.65 5.43 -0.67
CA THR A 39 22.50 4.54 -0.56
C THR A 39 21.47 5.13 0.41
N LYS A 40 20.20 4.93 0.08
CA LYS A 40 19.05 5.26 0.94
C LYS A 40 18.09 4.09 0.94
N GLN A 41 17.40 3.90 2.04
CA GLN A 41 16.33 2.92 2.16
C GLN A 41 15.01 3.68 2.15
N MET A 42 14.10 3.28 1.26
CA MET A 42 12.80 3.92 1.10
C MET A 42 11.70 2.89 0.91
N ILE A 43 10.52 3.16 1.46
CA ILE A 43 9.35 2.30 1.28
C ILE A 43 8.88 2.40 -0.18
N PHE A 44 8.66 1.25 -0.83
CA PHE A 44 8.22 1.19 -2.23
C PHE A 44 6.96 2.01 -2.48
N ARG A 45 5.97 1.92 -1.58
CA ARG A 45 4.71 2.66 -1.66
C ARG A 45 4.94 4.16 -1.83
N ASN A 46 5.86 4.74 -1.06
CA ASN A 46 6.11 6.19 -1.10
C ASN A 46 6.73 6.61 -2.45
N LEU A 47 7.68 5.81 -2.96
CA LEU A 47 8.28 6.03 -4.27
C LEU A 47 7.23 5.93 -5.38
N TYR A 48 6.36 4.92 -5.31
CA TYR A 48 5.31 4.67 -6.29
C TYR A 48 4.25 5.78 -6.31
N MET A 49 3.84 6.29 -5.13
CA MET A 49 2.88 7.37 -5.02
C MET A 49 3.42 8.70 -5.57
N ASN A 50 4.73 8.94 -5.44
CA ASN A 50 5.37 10.12 -6.02
C ASN A 50 5.54 9.99 -7.54
N ASN A 51 6.07 8.86 -8.02
CA ASN A 51 6.24 8.56 -9.43
C ASN A 51 5.92 7.09 -9.72
N ARG A 52 4.81 6.81 -10.42
CA ARG A 52 4.37 5.44 -10.73
C ARG A 52 5.26 4.66 -11.69
N VAL A 53 6.30 5.27 -12.25
CA VAL A 53 7.23 4.64 -13.19
C VAL A 53 8.69 4.88 -12.81
N PHE A 54 8.96 5.25 -11.55
CA PHE A 54 10.29 5.63 -11.05
C PHE A 54 11.39 4.61 -11.36
N TRP A 55 11.04 3.32 -11.46
CA TRP A 55 11.99 2.23 -11.71
C TRP A 55 12.24 1.95 -13.20
N LYS A 56 11.43 2.53 -14.11
CA LYS A 56 11.55 2.35 -15.56
C LYS A 56 12.48 3.39 -16.19
N GLU A 57 12.56 4.57 -15.59
CA GLU A 57 13.29 5.70 -16.14
C GLU A 57 14.80 5.46 -16.16
N ALA A 58 15.36 5.19 -17.34
CA ALA A 58 16.80 5.04 -17.54
C ALA A 58 17.58 6.33 -17.19
N ALA A 59 16.92 7.49 -17.36
CA ALA A 59 17.43 8.81 -17.01
C ALA A 59 17.38 9.12 -15.50
N ALA A 60 16.80 8.23 -14.68
CA ALA A 60 16.73 8.46 -13.23
C ALA A 60 18.13 8.55 -12.62
N THR A 61 18.33 9.51 -11.72
CA THR A 61 19.58 9.73 -10.96
C THR A 61 19.87 8.60 -9.96
N TRP A 62 18.90 7.70 -9.77
CA TRP A 62 18.93 6.63 -8.77
C TRP A 62 18.69 5.27 -9.42
N ASP A 63 19.45 4.27 -8.97
CA ASP A 63 19.20 2.86 -9.22
C ASP A 63 18.45 2.24 -8.04
N TYR A 64 17.51 1.35 -8.34
CA TYR A 64 16.61 0.77 -7.35
C TYR A 64 16.83 -0.73 -7.24
N PHE A 65 16.96 -1.21 -5.99
CA PHE A 65 17.28 -2.59 -5.68
C PHE A 65 16.38 -3.16 -4.60
N VAL A 66 16.16 -4.47 -4.67
CA VAL A 66 15.47 -5.26 -3.64
C VAL A 66 16.47 -6.21 -3.01
N THR A 67 16.38 -6.40 -1.69
CA THR A 67 17.18 -7.39 -0.98
C THR A 67 16.74 -8.81 -1.33
N ARG A 68 17.63 -9.79 -1.16
CA ARG A 68 17.28 -11.21 -1.33
C ARG A 68 16.10 -11.63 -0.44
N GLU A 69 16.07 -11.14 0.80
CA GLU A 69 14.99 -11.40 1.75
C GLU A 69 13.66 -10.82 1.28
N GLY A 70 13.66 -9.55 0.82
CA GLY A 70 12.47 -8.93 0.26
C GLY A 70 11.96 -9.67 -0.97
N ALA A 71 12.86 -10.10 -1.87
CA ALA A 71 12.49 -10.88 -3.04
C ALA A 71 11.87 -12.25 -2.68
N LEU A 72 12.36 -12.92 -1.64
CA LEU A 72 11.79 -14.18 -1.14
C LEU A 72 10.41 -13.96 -0.53
N LYS A 73 10.23 -12.91 0.28
CA LYS A 73 8.92 -12.56 0.85
C LYS A 73 7.88 -12.30 -0.24
N ILE A 74 8.24 -11.51 -1.25
CA ILE A 74 7.36 -11.20 -2.38
C ILE A 74 6.97 -12.47 -3.13
N LYS A 75 7.93 -13.37 -3.40
CA LYS A 75 7.65 -14.67 -4.04
C LYS A 75 6.71 -15.55 -3.21
N ASN A 76 6.90 -15.59 -1.90
CA ASN A 76 6.04 -16.37 -1.01
C ASN A 76 4.61 -15.79 -0.97
N GLN A 77 4.48 -14.46 -0.96
CA GLN A 77 3.18 -13.79 -1.02
C GLN A 77 2.46 -13.99 -2.36
N LEU A 78 3.19 -13.99 -3.48
CA LEU A 78 2.61 -14.35 -4.78
C LEU A 78 2.06 -15.77 -4.78
N LYS A 79 2.83 -16.74 -4.27
CA LYS A 79 2.37 -18.14 -4.13
C LYS A 79 1.15 -18.27 -3.23
N ALA A 80 1.11 -17.54 -2.11
CA ALA A 80 -0.03 -17.56 -1.19
C ALA A 80 -1.29 -17.01 -1.88
N LYS A 81 -1.18 -15.90 -2.63
CA LYS A 81 -2.30 -15.34 -3.40
C LYS A 81 -2.79 -16.27 -4.51
N ASP A 82 -1.88 -16.98 -5.17
CA ASP A 82 -2.26 -17.98 -6.17
C ASP A 82 -2.99 -19.18 -5.52
N ALA A 83 -2.55 -19.63 -4.34
CA ALA A 83 -3.20 -20.69 -3.58
C ALA A 83 -4.60 -20.30 -3.05
N GLU A 84 -4.77 -19.07 -2.57
CA GLU A 84 -6.09 -18.55 -2.14
C GLU A 84 -7.09 -18.49 -3.30
N LYS A 85 -6.60 -18.21 -4.51
CA LYS A 85 -7.44 -18.12 -5.71
C LYS A 85 -7.92 -19.49 -6.18
N ASP A 86 -7.11 -20.54 -6.03
CA ASP A 86 -7.53 -21.93 -6.33
C ASP A 86 -8.55 -22.46 -5.32
N VAL A 87 -8.45 -22.07 -4.04
CA VAL A 87 -9.45 -22.41 -3.03
C VAL A 87 -10.77 -21.68 -3.31
N ALA A 88 -10.72 -20.38 -3.64
CA ALA A 88 -11.91 -19.62 -4.01
C ALA A 88 -12.57 -20.16 -5.29
N ALA A 89 -11.77 -20.59 -6.29
CA ALA A 89 -12.29 -21.21 -7.51
C ALA A 89 -12.94 -22.58 -7.26
N SER A 90 -12.39 -23.38 -6.32
CA SER A 90 -13.01 -24.66 -5.91
C SER A 90 -14.32 -24.48 -5.14
N VAL A 91 -14.48 -23.38 -4.37
CA VAL A 91 -15.74 -23.10 -3.66
C VAL A 91 -16.84 -22.63 -4.61
N ILE A 92 -16.49 -21.96 -5.72
CA ILE A 92 -17.46 -21.48 -6.72
C ILE A 92 -17.93 -22.63 -7.64
N ALA A 93 -17.17 -23.73 -7.78
CA ALA A 93 -17.57 -24.88 -8.59
C ALA A 93 -18.60 -25.81 -7.92
N ALA A 94 -18.99 -25.56 -6.67
CA ALA A 94 -19.91 -26.40 -5.90
C ALA A 94 -21.16 -25.66 -5.39
N GLY A 95 -21.46 -24.47 -5.91
CA GLY A 95 -22.60 -23.65 -5.48
C GLY A 95 -23.36 -23.06 -6.66
N ASP A 96 -24.42 -23.78 -7.03
CA ASP A 96 -25.47 -23.37 -7.97
C ASP A 96 -26.09 -22.00 -7.59
N ASP A 97 -26.42 -21.22 -8.61
CA ASP A 97 -27.36 -20.11 -8.65
C ASP A 97 -27.36 -19.06 -7.52
N PHE A 98 -26.54 -18.00 -7.67
CA PHE A 98 -26.99 -16.64 -7.31
C PHE A 98 -26.25 -15.57 -8.11
N ILE A 99 -26.90 -15.05 -9.15
CA ILE A 99 -26.51 -13.81 -9.83
C ILE A 99 -27.34 -12.67 -9.26
N PRO A 100 -26.75 -11.71 -8.51
CA PRO A 100 -27.24 -10.35 -8.49
C PRO A 100 -26.34 -9.50 -9.39
N GLU A 101 -26.83 -9.37 -10.61
CA GLU A 101 -26.76 -8.24 -11.53
C GLU A 101 -25.69 -7.15 -11.28
N LYS A 102 -24.74 -7.09 -12.24
CA LYS A 102 -23.88 -5.95 -12.55
C LYS A 102 -24.65 -4.63 -12.53
N LYS A 103 -24.34 -3.72 -11.59
CA LYS A 103 -24.45 -2.28 -11.86
C LYS A 103 -23.12 -1.75 -12.38
N LYS A 104 -23.14 -1.39 -13.66
CA LYS A 104 -22.09 -0.72 -14.41
C LYS A 104 -21.69 0.58 -13.71
N ALA A 105 -20.38 0.80 -13.63
CA ALA A 105 -19.81 2.11 -13.45
C ALA A 105 -20.29 3.06 -14.57
N SER A 106 -20.91 4.18 -14.20
CA SER A 106 -20.97 5.37 -15.05
C SER A 106 -19.82 6.27 -14.63
N VAL A 107 -18.73 6.23 -15.39
CA VAL A 107 -17.68 7.24 -15.33
C VAL A 107 -18.22 8.49 -16.02
N SER A 108 -18.36 9.58 -15.27
CA SER A 108 -18.37 10.94 -15.83
C SER A 108 -17.16 11.67 -15.24
N PRO A 109 -16.31 12.32 -16.06
CA PRO A 109 -15.06 12.92 -15.61
C PRO A 109 -15.32 14.34 -15.12
N GLY A 110 -15.18 14.58 -13.81
CA GLY A 110 -15.35 15.93 -13.28
C GLY A 110 -15.02 16.04 -11.80
N ALA A 111 -13.81 16.53 -11.53
CA ALA A 111 -13.36 17.23 -10.33
C ALA A 111 -13.60 16.58 -8.95
N GLY A 112 -12.49 16.26 -8.29
CA GLY A 112 -12.44 15.98 -6.85
C GLY A 112 -12.27 14.49 -6.58
N ALA A 113 -11.03 14.07 -6.32
CA ALA A 113 -10.79 12.76 -5.74
C ALA A 113 -11.45 12.74 -4.35
N GLU A 114 -12.64 12.14 -4.26
CA GLU A 114 -13.24 11.74 -2.98
C GLU A 114 -12.21 10.87 -2.26
N LEU A 115 -11.74 11.38 -1.13
CA LEU A 115 -10.85 10.68 -0.22
C LEU A 115 -11.65 9.56 0.47
N ASP A 116 -11.89 8.49 -0.27
CA ASP A 116 -12.62 7.27 0.15
C ASP A 116 -11.89 6.46 1.25
N ASN A 117 -10.98 7.11 2.00
CA ASN A 117 -10.11 6.48 3.01
C ASN A 117 -10.50 6.81 4.46
N PHE A 118 -11.52 7.65 4.70
CA PHE A 118 -11.94 8.05 6.05
C PHE A 118 -13.42 7.76 6.37
N GLY A 119 -14.17 7.15 5.45
CA GLY A 119 -15.62 6.95 5.59
C GLY A 119 -16.38 8.26 5.82
N GLU A 120 -17.58 8.16 6.41
CA GLU A 120 -18.44 9.31 6.74
C GLU A 120 -17.88 10.20 7.86
N ASP A 121 -16.81 9.78 8.55
CA ASP A 121 -16.30 10.45 9.74
C ASP A 121 -15.72 11.84 9.43
N TYR A 122 -15.11 11.99 8.26
CA TYR A 122 -14.61 13.29 7.81
C TYR A 122 -15.76 14.29 7.62
N GLU A 123 -16.83 13.89 6.94
CA GLU A 123 -18.00 14.74 6.71
C GLU A 123 -18.73 15.08 8.01
N LYS A 124 -18.76 14.13 8.96
CA LYS A 124 -19.33 14.36 10.30
C LYS A 124 -18.54 15.40 11.07
N ILE A 125 -17.21 15.33 11.05
CA ILE A 125 -16.34 16.29 11.74
C ILE A 125 -16.38 17.66 11.06
N ASP A 126 -16.44 17.71 9.72
CA ASP A 126 -16.46 18.97 8.99
C ASP A 126 -17.68 19.82 9.36
N LYS A 127 -18.85 19.17 9.50
CA LYS A 127 -20.13 19.78 9.88
C LYS A 127 -20.19 20.30 11.33
N LEU A 128 -19.20 19.99 12.16
CA LEU A 128 -19.16 20.48 13.54
C LEU A 128 -18.71 21.94 13.61
N THR A 129 -19.30 22.66 14.55
CA THR A 129 -18.86 24.00 14.95
C THR A 129 -17.47 23.96 15.59
N MET A 130 -16.81 25.11 15.68
CA MET A 130 -15.47 25.19 16.25
C MET A 130 -15.46 24.73 17.72
N ASP A 131 -16.49 25.07 18.50
CA ASP A 131 -16.59 24.69 19.91
C ASP A 131 -16.75 23.16 20.06
N GLU A 132 -17.54 22.53 19.20
CA GLU A 132 -17.70 21.08 19.17
C GLU A 132 -16.41 20.35 18.78
N LYS A 133 -15.65 20.90 17.81
CA LYS A 133 -14.33 20.39 17.43
C LYS A 133 -13.35 20.44 18.61
N VAL A 134 -13.33 21.57 19.33
CA VAL A 134 -12.50 21.73 20.53
C VAL A 134 -12.91 20.74 21.64
N ASN A 135 -14.22 20.55 21.84
CA ASN A 135 -14.73 19.61 22.83
C ASN A 135 -14.34 18.15 22.50
N LEU A 136 -14.45 17.72 21.24
CA LEU A 136 -14.00 16.40 20.81
C LEU A 136 -12.51 16.16 21.08
N LEU A 137 -11.67 17.16 20.83
CA LEU A 137 -10.23 17.08 21.13
C LEU A 137 -9.98 16.91 22.63
N ASN A 138 -10.72 17.64 23.47
CA ASN A 138 -10.60 17.53 24.92
C ASN A 138 -11.03 16.15 25.43
N ILE A 139 -12.18 15.65 24.97
CA ILE A 139 -12.65 14.30 25.32
C ILE A 139 -11.62 13.23 24.94
N ARG A 140 -11.03 13.34 23.73
CA ARG A 140 -10.04 12.37 23.26
C ARG A 140 -8.73 12.46 24.04
N LYS A 141 -8.30 13.67 24.40
CA LYS A 141 -7.15 13.91 25.26
C LYS A 141 -7.34 13.27 26.64
N GLU A 142 -8.49 13.45 27.28
CA GLU A 142 -8.78 12.85 28.57
C GLU A 142 -8.81 11.31 28.51
N TRP A 143 -9.38 10.74 27.45
CA TRP A 143 -9.38 9.30 27.23
C TRP A 143 -7.95 8.74 27.11
N LEU A 144 -7.08 9.41 26.35
CA LEU A 144 -5.67 9.01 26.21
C LEU A 144 -4.92 9.06 27.55
N LEU A 145 -5.15 10.10 28.35
CA LEU A 145 -4.54 10.23 29.68
C LEU A 145 -4.99 9.13 30.64
N LYS A 146 -6.28 8.74 30.59
CA LYS A 146 -6.79 7.59 31.37
C LYS A 146 -6.15 6.29 30.92
N LEU A 147 -5.96 6.12 29.61
CA LEU A 147 -5.37 4.92 29.04
C LEU A 147 -3.88 4.80 29.38
N SER A 148 -3.14 5.91 29.38
CA SER A 148 -1.73 5.93 29.81
C SER A 148 -1.59 5.64 31.31
N ALA A 149 -2.47 6.19 32.15
CA ALA A 149 -2.45 5.93 33.59
C ALA A 149 -2.74 4.45 33.92
N ASN A 150 -3.56 3.77 33.12
CA ASN A 150 -3.88 2.35 33.30
C ASN A 150 -2.79 1.38 32.76
N MET A 151 -1.79 1.87 32.03
CA MET A 151 -0.68 1.05 31.52
C MET A 151 0.57 1.06 32.41
N GLU A 152 0.57 1.83 33.50
CA GLU A 152 1.68 1.89 34.47
C GLU A 152 1.51 0.94 35.67
N VAL A 153 0.66 -0.09 35.56
CA VAL A 153 0.45 -1.15 36.57
C VAL A 153 0.96 -2.49 36.07
#